data_AF-A0A817IDT8-F1
#
_entry.id   AF-A0A817IDT8-F1
#
_cell.length_a   1.000
_cell.length_b   1.000
_cell.length_c   1.000
_cell.angle_alpha   90.00
_cell.angle_beta   90.00
_cell.angle_gamma   90.00
#
_symmetry.space_group_name_H-M   'P 1'
#
loop_
_entity.id
_entity.type
_entity.pdbx_description
1 polymer ?
#
loop_
_entity_poly.entity_id
_entity_poly.type
_entity_poly.pdbx_seq_one_letter_code
_entity_poly.pdbx_strand_id
1 'polypeptide(L)'
;MPHEDEILFAMNTIFRLKYVENCGSISIIHLTLSNNNEQNLTDLVSHFKKEIDEDQIPPVLMLGEFIWKMGDYGRADRYYRMMLKELSSDRKLIGKVCNNIGLIALEKGDFRVAMRYFQKALRFQQSTETLDLAETYSNIALLHDMREELEQAIHYNKKSLEIRLRLLPDNDKYIGLSYHNLG
;
A
#
# COMPACT_ATOMS: atom_id res chain seq x y z
N MET A 1 11.00 -15.79 28.51
CA MET A 1 9.94 -14.76 28.51
C MET A 1 9.96 -14.12 27.12
N PRO A 2 8.89 -14.19 26.32
CA PRO A 2 8.82 -13.43 25.08
C PRO A 2 8.48 -11.98 25.40
N HIS A 3 9.17 -11.05 24.76
CA HIS A 3 8.89 -9.62 24.83
C HIS A 3 7.50 -9.33 24.28
N GLU A 4 6.59 -8.85 25.12
CA GLU A 4 5.29 -8.34 24.71
C GLU A 4 5.47 -6.90 24.20
N ASP A 5 5.45 -6.71 22.88
CA ASP A 5 5.41 -5.39 22.26
C ASP A 5 3.97 -4.84 22.37
N GLU A 6 3.67 -4.14 23.47
CA GLU A 6 2.44 -3.35 23.58
C GLU A 6 2.51 -2.10 22.71
N ILE A 7 1.37 -1.78 22.09
CA ILE A 7 1.27 -0.74 21.08
C ILE A 7 0.25 0.27 21.59
N LEU A 8 0.71 1.47 21.94
CA LEU A 8 -0.18 2.57 22.30
C LEU A 8 -0.75 3.19 21.01
N PHE A 9 -2.07 3.15 20.85
CA PHE A 9 -2.80 3.82 19.77
C PHE A 9 -3.48 5.07 20.32
N ALA A 10 -3.42 6.17 19.60
CA ALA A 10 -4.35 7.30 19.75
C ALA A 10 -5.09 7.46 18.41
N MET A 11 -6.41 7.69 18.37
CA MET A 11 -7.30 8.10 19.47
C MET A 11 -8.32 7.00 19.81
N ASN A 12 -8.09 6.34 20.96
CA ASN A 12 -9.04 5.50 21.73
C ASN A 12 -9.34 4.04 21.31
N THR A 13 -8.56 3.37 20.46
CA THR A 13 -8.70 1.90 20.38
C THR A 13 -7.35 1.21 20.32
N ILE A 14 -7.05 0.42 21.35
CA ILE A 14 -5.78 -0.31 21.45
C ILE A 14 -6.02 -1.74 20.93
N PHE A 15 -5.11 -2.24 20.09
CA PHE A 15 -5.09 -3.64 19.65
C PHE A 15 -3.76 -4.30 20.02
N ARG A 16 -3.82 -5.50 20.60
CA ARG A 16 -2.65 -6.32 20.89
C ARG A 16 -2.57 -7.45 19.85
N LEU A 17 -1.51 -7.46 19.03
CA LEU A 17 -1.19 -8.59 18.16
C LEU A 17 -0.76 -9.76 19.04
N LYS A 18 -1.55 -10.84 19.07
CA LYS A 18 -1.30 -11.99 19.94
C LYS A 18 -0.34 -12.96 19.26
N TYR A 19 -0.63 -13.35 18.03
CA TYR A 19 0.26 -14.13 17.16
C TYR A 19 -0.32 -14.19 15.73
N VAL A 20 0.52 -14.60 14.78
CA VAL A 20 0.11 -14.93 13.42
C VAL A 20 0.22 -16.44 13.27
N GLU A 21 -0.88 -17.06 12.86
CA GLU A 21 -0.98 -18.49 12.62
C GLU A 21 -1.00 -18.74 11.11
N ASN A 22 -0.04 -19.50 10.61
CA ASN A 22 0.03 -19.84 9.20
C ASN A 22 -0.57 -21.23 8.99
N CYS A 23 -1.73 -21.30 8.34
CA CYS A 23 -2.42 -22.52 7.95
C CYS A 23 -2.33 -22.68 6.42
N GLY A 24 -1.26 -23.34 5.96
CA GLY A 24 -1.05 -23.57 4.53
C GLY A 24 -0.80 -22.25 3.79
N SER A 25 -1.67 -21.91 2.84
CA SER A 25 -1.62 -20.64 2.08
C SER A 25 -2.31 -19.47 2.77
N ILE A 26 -2.91 -19.67 3.95
CA ILE A 26 -3.68 -18.66 4.68
C ILE A 26 -2.96 -18.30 5.97
N SER A 27 -2.76 -16.99 6.20
CA SER A 27 -2.30 -16.45 7.47
C SER A 27 -3.49 -15.91 8.27
N ILE A 28 -3.72 -16.48 9.45
CA ILE A 28 -4.75 -16.06 10.41
C ILE A 28 -4.07 -15.17 11.45
N ILE A 29 -4.52 -13.93 11.55
CA ILE A 29 -3.91 -12.94 12.45
C ILE A 29 -4.81 -12.79 13.67
N HIS A 30 -4.28 -13.21 14.83
CA HIS A 30 -5.01 -13.15 16.09
C HIS A 30 -4.72 -11.81 16.77
N LEU A 31 -5.72 -10.93 16.79
CA LEU A 31 -5.70 -9.65 17.47
C LEU A 31 -6.61 -9.71 18.71
N THR A 32 -6.20 -9.07 19.80
CA THR A 32 -7.06 -8.86 20.99
C THR A 32 -7.26 -7.38 21.26
N LEU A 33 -8.51 -7.00 21.53
CA LEU A 33 -8.95 -5.62 21.76
C LEU A 33 -8.61 -5.14 23.17
N SER A 34 -8.21 -3.89 23.25
CA SER A 34 -8.22 -3.05 24.45
C SER A 34 -9.09 -1.82 24.16
N ASN A 35 -10.40 -2.06 24.26
CA ASN A 35 -11.55 -1.15 24.33
C ASN A 35 -11.82 -0.08 23.22
N ASN A 36 -13.09 -0.10 22.81
CA ASN A 36 -14.00 0.96 22.32
C ASN A 36 -13.80 1.60 20.93
N ASN A 37 -14.45 1.03 19.91
CA ASN A 37 -15.72 1.51 19.31
C ASN A 37 -16.06 0.63 18.11
N GLU A 38 -17.12 -0.17 18.23
CA GLU A 38 -17.44 -1.29 17.32
C GLU A 38 -17.80 -0.86 15.89
N GLN A 39 -18.30 0.36 15.66
CA GLN A 39 -18.85 0.75 14.35
C GLN A 39 -17.76 0.98 13.28
N ASN A 40 -16.77 1.84 13.55
CA ASN A 40 -15.66 2.11 12.61
C ASN A 40 -14.84 0.85 12.33
N LEU A 41 -14.74 -0.03 13.33
CA LEU A 41 -14.08 -1.33 13.20
C LEU A 41 -14.89 -2.30 12.36
N THR A 42 -16.22 -2.31 12.50
CA THR A 42 -17.10 -3.12 11.66
C THR A 42 -17.06 -2.61 10.23
N ASP A 43 -16.99 -1.30 10.00
CA ASP A 43 -16.86 -0.72 8.67
C ASP A 43 -15.49 -1.04 8.04
N LEU A 44 -14.41 -0.95 8.81
CA LEU A 44 -13.06 -1.27 8.35
C LEU A 44 -12.90 -2.78 8.09
N VAL A 45 -13.35 -3.63 9.01
CA VAL A 45 -13.33 -5.10 8.86
C VAL A 45 -14.28 -5.54 7.75
N SER A 46 -15.43 -4.89 7.56
CA SER A 46 -16.34 -5.21 6.45
C SER A 46 -15.81 -4.73 5.10
N HIS A 47 -15.09 -3.62 5.05
CA HIS A 47 -14.34 -3.18 3.88
C HIS A 47 -13.27 -4.22 3.50
N PHE A 48 -12.43 -4.62 4.45
CA PHE A 48 -11.43 -5.66 4.20
C PHE A 48 -12.06 -7.02 3.90
N LYS A 49 -13.18 -7.40 4.52
CA LYS A 49 -13.92 -8.64 4.18
C LYS A 49 -14.50 -8.61 2.77
N LYS A 50 -14.93 -7.44 2.28
CA LYS A 50 -15.35 -7.27 0.88
C LYS A 50 -14.18 -7.36 -0.09
N GLU A 51 -12.99 -6.92 0.31
CA GLU A 51 -11.77 -7.05 -0.49
C GLU A 51 -11.11 -8.43 -0.42
N ILE A 52 -11.35 -9.22 0.62
CA ILE A 52 -10.90 -10.63 0.72
C ILE A 52 -11.60 -11.51 -0.35
N ASP A 53 -12.77 -11.11 -0.84
CA ASP A 53 -13.48 -11.76 -1.95
C ASP A 53 -12.90 -11.40 -3.34
N GLU A 54 -11.98 -10.44 -3.44
CA GLU A 54 -11.33 -10.10 -4.71
C GLU A 54 -10.00 -10.86 -4.85
N ASP A 55 -9.91 -11.73 -5.87
CA ASP A 55 -8.69 -12.44 -6.34
C ASP A 55 -7.49 -11.51 -6.70
N GLN A 56 -7.60 -10.19 -6.47
CA GLN A 56 -6.68 -9.17 -6.99
C GLN A 56 -5.56 -8.74 -6.02
N ILE A 57 -5.78 -8.86 -4.70
CA ILE A 57 -4.82 -8.42 -3.68
C ILE A 57 -4.50 -9.57 -2.73
N PRO A 58 -3.26 -10.11 -2.74
CA PRO A 58 -2.85 -11.11 -1.78
C PRO A 58 -3.12 -10.68 -0.33
N PRO A 59 -3.67 -11.56 0.54
CA PRO A 59 -4.02 -11.22 1.94
C PRO A 59 -2.86 -10.59 2.73
N VAL A 60 -1.64 -10.97 2.38
CA VAL A 60 -0.41 -10.44 2.96
C VAL A 60 -0.17 -8.95 2.63
N LEU A 61 -0.61 -8.45 1.47
CA LEU A 61 -0.57 -7.01 1.15
C LEU A 61 -1.61 -6.23 1.93
N MET A 62 -2.82 -6.79 2.06
CA MET A 62 -3.93 -6.16 2.78
C MET A 62 -3.55 -5.85 4.23
N LEU A 63 -2.83 -6.75 4.91
CA LEU A 63 -2.35 -6.49 6.26
C LEU A 63 -1.40 -5.29 6.33
N GLY A 64 -0.47 -5.17 5.38
CA GLY A 64 0.45 -4.04 5.34
C GLY A 64 -0.28 -2.72 5.09
N GLU A 65 -1.28 -2.74 4.21
CA GLU A 65 -2.09 -1.56 3.88
C GLU A 65 -2.97 -1.16 5.06
N PHE A 66 -3.53 -2.14 5.77
CA PHE A 66 -4.24 -1.93 7.02
C PHE A 66 -3.36 -1.21 8.05
N ILE A 67 -2.15 -1.70 8.30
CA ILE A 67 -1.22 -1.08 9.26
C ILE A 67 -0.85 0.36 8.81
N TRP A 68 -0.66 0.57 7.50
CA TRP A 68 -0.39 1.89 6.93
C TRP A 68 -1.57 2.86 7.09
N LYS A 69 -2.80 2.42 6.78
CA LYS A 69 -4.03 3.22 6.93
C LYS A 69 -4.34 3.57 8.37
N MET A 70 -3.89 2.75 9.32
CA MET A 70 -3.93 3.05 10.75
C MET A 70 -2.90 4.12 11.19
N GLY A 71 -2.07 4.63 10.28
CA GLY A 71 -1.06 5.64 10.55
C GLY A 71 0.26 5.10 11.11
N ASP A 72 0.37 3.78 11.32
CA ASP A 72 1.59 3.16 11.83
C ASP A 72 2.58 2.85 10.70
N TYR A 73 3.14 3.92 10.15
CA TYR A 73 4.12 3.87 9.07
C TYR A 73 5.41 3.13 9.46
N GLY A 74 5.73 3.05 10.76
CA GLY A 74 6.89 2.32 11.28
C GLY A 74 6.72 0.82 11.14
N ARG A 75 5.58 0.28 11.61
CA ARG A 75 5.28 -1.14 11.49
C ARG A 75 4.96 -1.57 10.07
N ALA A 76 4.25 -0.75 9.30
CA ALA A 76 3.97 -1.06 7.90
C ALA A 76 5.27 -1.22 7.10
N ASP A 77 6.23 -0.30 7.27
CA ASP A 77 7.56 -0.40 6.63
C ASP A 77 8.32 -1.67 7.06
N ARG A 78 8.33 -1.98 8.37
CA ARG A 78 8.98 -3.20 8.89
C ARG A 78 8.35 -4.47 8.31
N TYR A 79 7.02 -4.53 8.27
CA TYR A 79 6.27 -5.65 7.74
C TYR A 79 6.54 -5.86 6.24
N TYR A 80 6.45 -4.81 5.42
CA TYR A 80 6.75 -4.91 3.99
C TYR A 80 8.21 -5.27 3.71
N ARG A 81 9.17 -4.79 4.52
CA ARG A 81 10.58 -5.22 4.41
C ARG A 81 10.78 -6.69 4.74
N MET A 82 10.03 -7.22 5.71
CA MET A 82 10.05 -8.65 6.04
C MET A 82 9.49 -9.47 4.87
N MET A 83 8.33 -9.06 4.33
CA MET A 83 7.76 -9.68 3.14
C MET A 83 8.73 -9.69 1.95
N LEU A 84 9.43 -8.59 1.67
CA LEU A 84 10.42 -8.54 0.59
C LEU A 84 11.57 -9.53 0.74
N LYS A 85 11.89 -9.98 1.97
CA LYS A 85 12.92 -11.00 2.19
C LYS A 85 12.40 -12.40 1.93
N GLU A 86 11.12 -12.64 2.19
CA GLU A 86 10.45 -13.93 2.01
C GLU A 86 9.97 -14.13 0.56
N LEU A 87 9.64 -13.04 -0.13
CA LEU A 87 9.24 -13.03 -1.53
C LEU A 87 10.47 -13.16 -2.43
N SER A 88 10.89 -14.40 -2.70
CA SER A 88 12.03 -14.67 -3.58
C SER A 88 11.67 -14.74 -5.07
N SER A 89 10.40 -15.00 -5.42
CA SER A 89 10.05 -15.48 -6.77
C SER A 89 8.89 -14.70 -7.44
N ASP A 90 8.00 -14.09 -6.67
CA ASP A 90 6.85 -13.38 -7.22
C ASP A 90 7.19 -11.92 -7.58
N ARG A 91 7.59 -11.72 -8.83
CA ARG A 91 7.97 -10.40 -9.34
C ARG A 91 6.83 -9.37 -9.25
N LYS A 92 5.58 -9.78 -9.49
CA LYS A 92 4.43 -8.86 -9.44
C LYS A 92 4.23 -8.36 -8.02
N LEU A 93 4.22 -9.29 -7.06
CA LEU A 93 4.06 -8.99 -5.65
C LEU A 93 5.23 -8.16 -5.10
N ILE A 94 6.47 -8.48 -5.49
CA ILE A 94 7.65 -7.67 -5.15
C ILE A 94 7.49 -6.23 -5.64
N GLY A 95 6.95 -6.04 -6.86
CA GLY A 95 6.66 -4.71 -7.41
C GLY A 95 5.68 -3.92 -6.54
N LYS A 96 4.53 -4.53 -6.19
CA LYS A 96 3.52 -3.93 -5.30
C LYS A 96 4.11 -3.56 -3.93
N VAL A 97 4.81 -4.49 -3.28
CA VAL A 97 5.43 -4.24 -1.97
C VAL A 97 6.47 -3.11 -2.05
N CYS A 98 7.27 -3.05 -3.12
CA CYS A 98 8.20 -1.93 -3.31
C CYS A 98 7.47 -0.59 -3.47
N ASN A 99 6.35 -0.55 -4.19
CA ASN A 99 5.53 0.66 -4.32
C ASN A 99 5.01 1.12 -2.94
N ASN A 100 4.47 0.22 -2.14
CA ASN A 100 3.92 0.55 -0.82
C ASN A 100 5.00 1.04 0.17
N ILE A 101 6.21 0.46 0.14
CA ILE A 101 7.34 0.99 0.92
C ILE A 101 7.72 2.40 0.43
N GLY A 102 7.68 2.64 -0.88
CA GLY A 102 7.92 3.95 -1.46
C GLY A 102 6.92 4.99 -0.96
N LEU A 103 5.63 4.64 -0.96
CA LEU A 103 4.56 5.50 -0.46
C LEU A 103 4.71 5.78 1.04
N ILE A 104 5.00 4.76 1.85
CA ILE A 104 5.27 4.95 3.28
C ILE A 104 6.46 5.88 3.52
N ALA A 105 7.52 5.76 2.71
CA ALA A 105 8.67 6.66 2.82
C ALA A 105 8.31 8.10 2.42
N LEU A 106 7.42 8.27 1.43
CA LEU A 106 6.91 9.57 1.02
C LEU A 106 6.09 10.24 2.13
N GLU A 107 5.20 9.49 2.80
CA GLU A 107 4.42 9.96 3.96
C GLU A 107 5.33 10.36 5.15
N LYS A 108 6.49 9.73 5.28
CA LYS A 108 7.52 10.11 6.27
C LYS A 108 8.39 11.29 5.82
N GLY A 109 8.20 11.82 4.61
CA GLY A 109 9.02 12.88 4.03
C GLY A 109 10.41 12.44 3.53
N ASP A 110 10.71 11.13 3.49
CA ASP A 110 11.98 10.62 2.94
C ASP A 110 11.86 10.41 1.43
N PHE A 111 11.88 11.53 0.69
CA PHE A 111 11.78 11.54 -0.77
C PHE A 111 12.85 10.69 -1.47
N ARG A 112 14.05 10.59 -0.88
CA ARG A 112 15.15 9.79 -1.45
C ARG A 112 14.84 8.30 -1.36
N VAL A 113 14.38 7.83 -0.20
CA VAL A 113 13.98 6.43 -0.02
C VAL A 113 12.74 6.12 -0.86
N ALA A 114 11.76 7.02 -0.89
CA ALA A 114 10.55 6.89 -1.71
C ALA A 114 10.89 6.65 -3.18
N MET A 115 11.66 7.56 -3.79
CA MET A 115 12.08 7.45 -5.19
C MET A 115 12.84 6.14 -5.48
N ARG A 116 13.75 5.73 -4.59
CA ARG A 116 14.50 4.47 -4.74
C ARG A 116 13.58 3.26 -4.80
N TYR A 117 12.53 3.23 -3.98
CA TYR A 117 11.58 2.12 -3.92
C TYR A 117 10.57 2.15 -5.06
N PHE A 118 10.10 3.32 -5.50
CA PHE A 118 9.30 3.45 -6.72
C PHE A 118 10.07 2.99 -7.96
N GLN A 119 11.34 3.40 -8.12
CA GLN A 119 12.18 2.90 -9.21
C GLN A 119 12.39 1.38 -9.14
N LYS A 120 12.48 0.82 -7.92
CA LYS A 120 12.54 -0.63 -7.75
C LYS A 120 11.24 -1.29 -8.19
N ALA A 121 10.08 -0.74 -7.83
CA ALA A 121 8.77 -1.24 -8.27
C ALA A 121 8.63 -1.22 -9.80
N LEU A 122 9.01 -0.10 -10.45
CA LEU A 122 9.00 0.03 -11.91
C LEU A 122 9.79 -1.10 -12.60
N ARG A 123 10.97 -1.47 -12.10
CA ARG A 123 11.77 -2.57 -12.69
C ARG A 123 11.06 -3.93 -12.69
N PHE A 124 10.13 -4.15 -11.77
CA PHE A 124 9.34 -5.37 -11.71
C PHE A 124 8.03 -5.30 -12.50
N GLN A 125 7.51 -4.09 -12.72
CA GLN A 125 6.22 -3.85 -13.38
C GLN A 125 6.35 -3.54 -14.88
N GLN A 126 7.51 -3.06 -15.35
CA GLN A 126 7.72 -2.59 -16.74
C GLN A 126 7.50 -3.64 -17.85
N SER A 127 7.44 -4.93 -17.54
CA SER A 127 7.24 -5.97 -18.56
C SER A 127 5.83 -6.02 -19.15
N THR A 128 4.85 -5.39 -18.48
CA THR A 128 3.43 -5.43 -18.86
C THR A 128 2.74 -4.17 -18.36
N GLU A 129 1.94 -3.52 -19.20
CA GLU A 129 1.07 -2.43 -18.75
C GLU A 129 0.03 -2.98 -17.78
N THR A 130 0.09 -2.53 -16.52
CA THR A 130 -0.84 -2.91 -15.46
C THR A 130 -1.28 -1.68 -14.69
N LEU A 131 -2.40 -1.81 -13.96
CA LEU A 131 -2.85 -0.76 -13.05
C LEU A 131 -1.80 -0.47 -11.96
N ASP A 132 -1.05 -1.49 -11.51
CA ASP A 132 0.06 -1.31 -10.57
C ASP A 132 1.18 -0.41 -11.15
N LEU A 133 1.46 -0.53 -12.45
CA LEU A 133 2.43 0.34 -13.14
C LEU A 133 1.92 1.79 -13.19
N ALA A 134 0.63 1.96 -13.51
CA ALA A 134 -0.01 3.27 -13.52
C ALA A 134 0.01 3.91 -12.13
N GLU A 135 -0.26 3.14 -11.08
CA GLU A 135 -0.22 3.60 -9.69
C GLU A 135 1.19 4.04 -9.29
N THR A 136 2.22 3.24 -9.58
CA THR A 136 3.61 3.63 -9.30
C THR A 136 3.97 4.95 -10.00
N TYR A 137 3.50 5.19 -11.22
CA TYR A 137 3.69 6.48 -11.89
C TYR A 137 2.95 7.63 -11.20
N SER A 138 1.70 7.41 -10.75
CA SER A 138 0.96 8.41 -9.95
C SER A 138 1.71 8.75 -8.65
N ASN A 139 2.27 7.75 -7.97
CA ASN A 139 3.02 7.97 -6.72
C ASN A 139 4.35 8.71 -6.94
N ILE A 140 5.03 8.46 -8.06
CA ILE A 140 6.19 9.25 -8.46
C ILE A 140 5.79 10.69 -8.79
N ALA A 141 4.65 10.89 -9.46
CA ALA A 141 4.14 12.22 -9.73
C ALA A 141 3.85 12.99 -8.43
N LEU A 142 3.18 12.35 -7.47
CA LEU A 142 2.95 12.91 -6.13
C LEU A 142 4.25 13.29 -5.42
N LEU A 143 5.28 12.44 -5.51
CA LEU A 143 6.59 12.75 -4.95
C LEU A 143 7.19 14.03 -5.54
N HIS A 144 7.10 14.20 -6.86
CA HIS A 144 7.58 15.41 -7.54
C HIS A 144 6.73 16.63 -7.20
N ASP A 145 5.42 16.48 -7.08
CA ASP A 145 4.49 17.53 -6.67
C ASP A 145 4.81 18.05 -5.26
N MET A 146 5.02 17.14 -4.30
CA MET A 146 5.45 17.48 -2.93
C MET A 146 6.83 18.16 -2.87
N ARG A 147 7.63 18.06 -3.94
CA ARG A 147 8.93 18.74 -4.09
C ARG A 147 8.84 20.00 -4.95
N GLU A 148 7.63 20.42 -5.34
CA GLU A 148 7.37 21.55 -6.23
C GLU A 148 8.00 21.39 -7.63
N GLU A 149 8.27 20.14 -8.04
CA GLU A 149 8.84 19.76 -9.34
C GLU A 149 7.70 19.49 -10.35
N LEU A 150 6.94 20.55 -10.67
CA LEU A 150 5.67 20.45 -11.40
C LEU A 150 5.78 19.81 -12.79
N GLU A 151 6.85 20.10 -13.54
CA GLU A 151 7.04 19.52 -14.88
C GLU A 151 7.17 17.99 -14.82
N GLN A 152 7.90 17.50 -13.83
CA GLN A 152 8.09 16.07 -13.59
C GLN A 152 6.79 15.44 -13.09
N ALA A 153 6.06 16.11 -12.18
CA ALA A 153 4.76 15.65 -11.70
C ALA A 153 3.78 15.45 -12.86
N ILE A 154 3.64 16.46 -13.74
CA ILE A 154 2.77 16.38 -14.93
C ILE A 154 3.21 15.24 -15.86
N HIS A 155 4.52 15.09 -16.10
CA HIS A 155 5.05 14.03 -16.96
C HIS A 155 4.66 12.62 -16.46
N TYR A 156 4.81 12.37 -15.17
CA TYR A 156 4.47 11.06 -14.59
C TYR A 156 2.96 10.85 -14.45
N ASN A 157 2.18 11.89 -14.14
CA ASN A 157 0.71 11.80 -14.15
C ASN A 157 0.18 11.46 -15.54
N LYS A 158 0.75 12.03 -16.61
CA LYS A 158 0.39 11.68 -18.00
C LYS A 158 0.64 10.20 -18.32
N LYS A 159 1.80 9.67 -17.93
CA LYS A 159 2.10 8.23 -18.11
C LYS A 159 1.10 7.34 -17.37
N SER A 160 0.72 7.73 -16.15
CA SER A 160 -0.29 7.03 -15.36
C SER A 160 -1.66 7.04 -16.05
N LEU A 161 -2.09 8.21 -16.53
CA LEU A 161 -3.35 8.39 -17.25
C LEU A 161 -3.40 7.57 -18.54
N GLU A 162 -2.32 7.58 -19.33
CA GLU A 162 -2.23 6.86 -20.60
C GLU A 162 -2.46 5.35 -20.42
N ILE A 163 -1.87 4.75 -19.37
CA ILE A 163 -2.09 3.35 -19.03
C ILE A 163 -3.54 3.11 -18.58
N ARG A 164 -4.08 3.98 -17.72
CA ARG A 164 -5.46 3.85 -17.21
C ARG A 164 -6.48 3.91 -18.35
N LEU A 165 -6.32 4.82 -19.31
CA LEU A 165 -7.19 4.94 -20.48
C LEU A 165 -7.16 3.69 -21.39
N ARG A 166 -6.06 2.94 -21.41
CA ARG A 166 -5.97 1.69 -22.19
C ARG A 166 -6.61 0.50 -21.50
N LEU A 167 -6.52 0.46 -20.17
CA LEU A 167 -6.90 -0.71 -19.37
C LEU A 167 -8.30 -0.62 -18.78
N LEU A 168 -8.85 0.59 -18.63
CA LEU A 168 -10.11 0.83 -17.93
C LEU A 168 -11.16 1.42 -18.88
N PRO A 169 -12.46 1.15 -18.63
CA PRO A 169 -13.54 1.82 -19.33
C PRO A 169 -13.58 3.32 -18.99
N ASP A 170 -14.05 4.14 -19.92
CA ASP A 170 -13.97 5.62 -19.86
C ASP A 170 -14.56 6.28 -18.59
N ASN A 171 -15.48 5.61 -17.88
CA ASN A 171 -16.11 6.10 -16.65
C ASN A 171 -15.48 5.57 -15.35
N ASP A 172 -14.27 5.00 -15.40
CA ASP A 172 -13.61 4.48 -14.22
C ASP A 172 -13.10 5.59 -13.28
N LYS A 173 -13.29 5.40 -11.97
CA LYS A 173 -12.84 6.34 -10.91
C LYS A 173 -11.35 6.68 -11.00
N TYR A 174 -10.51 5.75 -11.45
CA TYR A 174 -9.06 5.97 -11.56
C TYR A 174 -8.70 6.93 -12.70
N ILE A 175 -9.52 7.01 -13.75
CA ILE A 175 -9.37 8.01 -14.82
C ILE A 175 -9.70 9.40 -14.28
N GLY A 176 -10.80 9.52 -13.50
CA GLY A 176 -11.16 10.78 -12.83
C GLY A 176 -10.07 11.30 -11.89
N LEU A 177 -9.46 10.41 -11.09
CA LEU A 177 -8.32 10.75 -10.23
C LEU A 177 -7.11 11.25 -11.03
N SER A 178 -6.82 10.63 -12.18
CA SER A 178 -5.73 11.08 -13.05
C SER A 178 -5.95 12.48 -13.63
N TYR A 179 -7.19 12.83 -14.00
CA TYR A 179 -7.50 14.19 -14.45
C TYR A 179 -7.39 15.20 -13.32
N HIS A 180 -7.89 14.87 -12.12
CA HIS A 180 -7.74 15.73 -10.94
C HIS A 180 -6.27 16.07 -10.64
N ASN A 181 -5.37 15.09 -10.79
CA ASN A 181 -3.93 15.29 -10.57
C ASN A 181 -3.22 16.11 -11.67
N LEU A 182 -3.92 16.47 -12.75
CA LEU A 182 -3.37 17.24 -13.88
C LEU A 182 -3.92 18.68 -13.98
N GLY A 183 -5.00 19.02 -13.28
CA GLY A 183 -5.61 20.36 -13.27
C GLY A 183 -7.13 20.35 -13.19
#